data_AF-A0A3D3WEQ1-F1
#
_entry.id   AF-A0A3D3WEQ1-F1
#
_cell.length_a   1.000
_cell.length_b   1.000
_cell.length_c   1.000
_cell.angle_alpha   90.00
_cell.angle_beta   90.00
_cell.angle_gamma   90.00
#
_symmetry.space_group_name_H-M   'P 1'
#
loop_
_entity.id
_entity.type
_entity.pdbx_description
1 polymer ?
#
loop_
_entity_poly.entity_id
_entity_poly.type
_entity_poly.pdbx_seq_one_letter_code
_entity_poly.pdbx_strand_id
1 'polypeptide(L)'
;EKFLTDIISAAYQAGHSVGCVMATEENVMGINNRVDLAKAEAIIQKRLRHKAMIDGVTLIDPDTVYLSANAQIAEDVIIYPHVVIGPDVRIANGAEIKSFSHIE
;
A
#
# COMPACT_ATOMS: atom_id res chain seq x y z
N GLU A 1 -1.96 -27.68 -20.91
CA GLU A 1 -1.96 -27.20 -19.50
C GLU A 1 -3.31 -27.49 -18.87
N LYS A 2 -3.43 -27.45 -17.55
CA LYS A 2 -4.71 -27.50 -16.83
C LYS A 2 -4.88 -26.16 -16.13
N PHE A 3 -5.91 -25.38 -16.46
CA PHE A 3 -6.12 -24.06 -15.87
C PHE A 3 -6.97 -24.17 -14.61
N LEU A 4 -6.57 -23.48 -13.54
CA LEU A 4 -7.36 -23.39 -12.31
C LEU A 4 -8.76 -22.81 -12.58
N THR A 5 -8.88 -21.89 -13.54
CA THR A 5 -10.14 -21.25 -13.92
C THR A 5 -11.20 -22.23 -14.46
N ASP A 6 -10.78 -23.36 -15.03
CA ASP A 6 -11.69 -24.38 -15.57
C ASP A 6 -12.55 -25.04 -14.47
N ILE A 7 -12.10 -24.96 -13.21
CA ILE A 7 -12.81 -25.51 -12.06
C ILE A 7 -14.21 -24.89 -11.88
N ILE A 8 -14.40 -23.63 -12.28
CA ILE A 8 -15.69 -22.93 -12.16
C ILE A 8 -16.73 -23.61 -13.07
N SER A 9 -16.36 -23.90 -14.32
CA SER A 9 -17.21 -24.59 -15.28
C SER A 9 -17.50 -26.03 -14.84
N ALA A 10 -16.47 -26.75 -14.36
CA ALA A 10 -16.63 -28.10 -13.86
C ALA A 10 -17.55 -28.18 -12.63
N ALA A 11 -17.43 -27.26 -11.68
CA ALA A 11 -18.28 -27.21 -10.50
C ALA A 11 -19.75 -26.94 -10.86
N TYR A 12 -19.98 -26.03 -11.81
CA TYR A 12 -21.33 -25.76 -12.32
C TYR A 12 -21.95 -27.00 -13.00
N GLN A 13 -21.18 -27.69 -13.85
CA GLN A 13 -21.64 -28.92 -14.52
C GLN A 13 -21.92 -30.07 -13.55
N ALA A 14 -21.21 -30.13 -12.42
CA ALA A 14 -21.45 -31.09 -11.35
C ALA A 14 -22.66 -30.76 -10.45
N GLY A 15 -23.38 -29.66 -10.73
CA GLY A 15 -24.57 -29.25 -9.97
C GLY A 15 -24.26 -28.53 -8.66
N HIS A 16 -23.02 -28.06 -8.46
CA HIS A 16 -22.67 -27.25 -7.30
C HIS A 16 -23.10 -25.79 -7.46
N SER A 17 -23.36 -25.13 -6.33
CA SER A 17 -23.60 -23.69 -6.30
C SER A 17 -22.32 -22.92 -6.60
N VAL A 18 -22.36 -22.04 -7.59
CA VAL A 18 -21.26 -21.13 -7.96
C VAL A 18 -21.72 -19.69 -7.73
N GLY A 19 -20.88 -18.89 -7.08
CA GLY A 19 -21.16 -17.49 -6.79
C GLY A 19 -19.95 -16.60 -7.10
N CYS A 20 -20.21 -15.30 -7.22
CA CYS A 20 -19.17 -14.28 -7.38
C CYS A 20 -19.29 -13.22 -6.27
N VAL A 21 -18.15 -12.67 -5.87
CA VAL A 21 -18.06 -11.53 -4.95
C VAL A 21 -17.41 -10.40 -5.73
N MET A 22 -18.04 -9.23 -5.74
CA MET A 22 -17.49 -8.05 -6.40
C MET A 22 -16.47 -7.36 -5.49
N ALA A 23 -15.35 -6.95 -6.06
CA ALA A 23 -14.31 -6.17 -5.38
C ALA A 23 -13.88 -4.99 -6.27
N THR A 24 -13.32 -3.95 -5.67
CA THR A 24 -12.69 -2.86 -6.42
C THR A 24 -11.39 -3.35 -7.05
N GLU A 25 -11.04 -2.79 -8.20
CA GLU A 25 -9.80 -3.14 -8.92
C GLU A 25 -8.56 -3.05 -8.00
N GLU A 26 -8.47 -1.98 -7.20
CA GLU A 26 -7.35 -1.78 -6.26
C GLU A 26 -7.15 -2.94 -5.25
N ASN A 27 -8.20 -3.69 -4.92
CA ASN A 27 -8.14 -4.77 -3.93
C ASN A 27 -7.85 -6.14 -4.54
N VAL A 28 -8.00 -6.29 -5.86
CA VAL A 28 -7.80 -7.56 -6.59
C VAL A 28 -6.84 -7.44 -7.76
N MET A 29 -6.13 -6.32 -7.87
CA MET A 29 -5.17 -6.04 -8.93
C MET A 29 -4.05 -7.09 -8.96
N GLY A 30 -3.86 -7.71 -10.12
CA GLY A 30 -2.71 -8.57 -10.38
C GLY A 30 -1.48 -7.78 -10.82
N ILE A 31 -0.30 -8.32 -10.59
CA ILE A 31 0.98 -7.74 -11.02
C ILE A 31 1.63 -8.68 -12.02
N ASN A 32 1.56 -8.36 -13.30
CA ASN A 32 2.17 -9.17 -14.36
C ASN A 32 3.47 -8.57 -14.88
N ASN A 33 3.64 -7.26 -14.72
CA ASN A 33 4.81 -6.52 -15.21
C ASN A 33 5.17 -5.35 -14.28
N ARG A 34 6.23 -4.61 -14.63
CA ARG A 34 6.73 -3.48 -13.82
C ARG A 34 5.80 -2.28 -13.79
N VAL A 35 4.98 -2.08 -14.83
CA VAL A 35 3.97 -1.01 -14.85
C VAL A 35 2.87 -1.34 -13.85
N ASP A 36 2.43 -2.60 -13.77
CA ASP A 36 1.45 -3.04 -12.78
C ASP A 36 2.00 -2.90 -11.36
N LEU A 37 3.29 -3.24 -11.15
CA LEU A 37 3.96 -3.07 -9.86
C LEU A 37 3.96 -1.60 -9.42
N ALA A 38 4.30 -0.68 -10.32
CA ALA A 38 4.29 0.76 -10.01
C ALA A 38 2.90 1.28 -9.65
N LYS A 39 1.85 0.77 -10.32
CA LYS A 39 0.46 1.11 -9.99
C LYS A 39 0.05 0.57 -8.62
N ALA A 40 0.40 -0.68 -8.31
CA ALA A 40 0.13 -1.28 -7.01
C ALA A 40 0.84 -0.51 -5.88
N GLU A 41 2.09 -0.14 -6.09
CA GLU A 41 2.86 0.67 -5.12
C GLU A 41 2.20 2.04 -4.88
N ALA A 42 1.75 2.73 -5.94
CA ALA A 42 1.08 4.02 -5.80
C ALA A 42 -0.21 3.92 -4.94
N ILE A 43 -1.00 2.84 -5.12
CA ILE A 43 -2.19 2.57 -4.30
C ILE A 43 -1.81 2.37 -2.84
N ILE A 44 -0.78 1.55 -2.57
CA ILE A 44 -0.32 1.27 -1.21
C ILE A 44 0.24 2.52 -0.55
N GLN A 45 1.10 3.28 -1.23
CA GLN A 45 1.67 4.52 -0.71
C GLN A 45 0.58 5.55 -0.36
N LYS A 46 -0.43 5.70 -1.21
CA LYS A 46 -1.59 6.55 -0.90
C LYS A 46 -2.28 6.12 0.40
N ARG A 47 -2.49 4.81 0.60
CA ARG A 47 -3.11 4.25 1.81
C ARG A 47 -2.23 4.47 3.05
N LEU A 48 -0.92 4.24 2.95
CA LEU A 48 0.02 4.41 4.05
C LEU A 48 0.08 5.88 4.50
N ARG A 49 0.20 6.82 3.56
CA ARG A 49 0.21 8.25 3.89
C ARG A 49 -1.08 8.72 4.51
N HIS A 50 -2.22 8.30 3.95
CA HIS A 50 -3.52 8.62 4.50
C HIS A 50 -3.65 8.08 5.95
N LYS A 51 -3.20 6.85 6.19
CA LYS A 51 -3.16 6.27 7.54
C LYS A 51 -2.26 7.07 8.48
N ALA A 52 -1.03 7.38 8.07
CA ALA A 52 -0.10 8.16 8.89
C ALA A 52 -0.68 9.53 9.28
N MET A 53 -1.35 10.21 8.36
CA MET A 53 -2.02 11.49 8.63
C MET A 53 -3.21 11.35 9.57
N ILE A 54 -4.01 10.28 9.45
CA ILE A 54 -5.08 9.96 10.44
C ILE A 54 -4.49 9.70 11.82
N ASP A 55 -3.33 9.04 11.88
CA ASP A 55 -2.63 8.69 13.12
C ASP A 55 -1.84 9.88 13.72
N GLY A 56 -1.99 11.10 13.19
CA GLY A 56 -1.43 12.33 13.77
C GLY A 56 -0.08 12.79 13.19
N VAL A 57 0.39 12.19 12.10
CA VAL A 57 1.63 12.62 11.42
C VAL A 57 1.32 13.76 10.44
N THR A 58 2.12 14.82 10.47
CA THR A 58 2.06 15.90 9.48
C THR A 58 2.95 15.58 8.28
N LEU A 59 2.36 15.35 7.12
CA LEU A 59 3.07 15.24 5.84
C LEU A 59 2.90 16.56 5.06
N ILE A 60 3.98 17.33 4.87
CA ILE A 60 3.92 18.65 4.23
C ILE A 60 3.53 18.54 2.74
N ASP A 61 4.09 17.57 2.04
CA ASP A 61 3.70 17.21 0.68
C ASP A 61 3.61 15.67 0.59
N PRO A 62 2.44 15.09 0.90
CA PRO A 62 2.28 13.64 0.98
C PRO A 62 2.76 12.92 -0.28
N ASP A 63 2.44 13.43 -1.47
CA ASP A 63 2.69 12.68 -2.71
C ASP A 63 4.18 12.51 -3.04
N THR A 64 5.05 13.21 -2.33
CA THR A 64 6.51 13.08 -2.43
C THR A 64 7.14 12.19 -1.36
N VAL A 65 6.38 11.78 -0.35
CA VAL A 65 6.87 10.96 0.77
C VAL A 65 6.61 9.47 0.49
N TYR A 66 7.64 8.66 0.73
CA TYR A 66 7.57 7.20 0.66
C TYR A 66 7.68 6.59 2.04
N LEU A 67 6.72 5.75 2.37
CA LEU A 67 6.65 5.07 3.66
C LEU A 67 6.75 3.56 3.43
N SER A 68 7.62 2.89 4.18
CA SER A 68 7.55 1.44 4.31
C SER A 68 6.32 1.05 5.13
N ALA A 69 5.68 -0.08 4.79
CA ALA A 69 4.46 -0.54 5.44
C ALA A 69 4.65 -0.91 6.92
N ASN A 70 5.88 -1.25 7.31
CA ASN A 70 6.28 -1.65 8.65
C ASN A 70 7.02 -0.54 9.43
N ALA A 71 7.12 0.67 8.87
CA ALA A 71 7.60 1.83 9.61
C ALA A 71 6.61 2.22 10.72
N GLN A 72 7.15 2.69 11.85
CA GLN A 72 6.39 3.11 13.02
C GLN A 72 6.65 4.58 13.27
N ILE A 73 5.65 5.42 13.02
CA ILE A 73 5.76 6.87 13.13
C ILE A 73 4.76 7.30 14.18
N ALA A 74 5.26 7.92 15.26
CA ALA A 74 4.40 8.45 16.31
C ALA A 74 3.66 9.73 15.84
N GLU A 75 2.62 10.11 16.57
CA GLU A 75 1.94 11.39 16.38
C GLU A 75 2.87 12.59 16.60
N ASP A 76 2.46 13.77 16.13
CA ASP A 76 3.22 15.02 16.23
C ASP A 76 4.60 14.99 15.54
N VAL A 77 4.80 14.07 14.61
CA VAL A 77 5.95 14.05 13.71
C VAL A 77 5.65 14.90 12.48
N ILE A 78 6.61 15.71 12.05
CA ILE A 78 6.52 16.50 10.82
C ILE A 78 7.49 15.93 9.79
N ILE A 79 6.97 15.55 8.62
CA ILE A 79 7.76 15.03 7.50
C ILE A 79 7.65 15.99 6.31
N TYR A 80 8.80 16.50 5.89
CA TYR A 80 8.94 17.41 4.76
C TYR A 80 8.93 16.66 3.41
N PRO A 81 8.80 17.38 2.28
CA PRO A 81 8.74 16.77 0.95
C PRO A 81 9.96 15.90 0.61
N HIS A 82 9.78 14.88 -0.22
CA HIS A 82 10.85 13.99 -0.73
C HIS A 82 11.60 13.20 0.35
N VAL A 83 10.90 12.74 1.37
CA VAL A 83 11.46 11.86 2.43
C VAL A 83 11.12 10.39 2.13
N VAL A 84 12.09 9.51 2.38
CA VAL A 84 11.91 8.06 2.32
C VAL A 84 12.12 7.47 3.71
N ILE A 85 11.12 6.76 4.22
CA ILE A 85 11.16 6.05 5.50
C ILE A 85 11.25 4.54 5.22
N GLY A 86 12.38 3.94 5.57
CA GLY A 86 12.68 2.54 5.35
C GLY A 86 11.91 1.57 6.24
N PRO A 87 12.07 0.25 5.99
CA PRO A 87 11.47 -0.80 6.81
C PRO A 87 11.92 -0.72 8.26
N ASP A 88 11.01 -1.02 9.19
CA ASP A 88 11.26 -1.12 10.64
C ASP A 88 11.80 0.15 11.34
N VAL A 89 11.91 1.27 10.60
CA VAL A 89 12.24 2.60 11.15
C VAL A 89 11.20 2.99 12.19
N ARG A 90 11.68 3.53 13.31
CA ARG A 90 10.85 4.07 14.40
C ARG A 90 11.14 5.55 14.60
N ILE A 91 10.12 6.39 14.43
CA ILE A 91 10.20 7.83 14.65
C ILE A 91 9.35 8.18 15.87
N ALA A 92 10.00 8.76 16.88
CA ALA A 92 9.35 9.19 18.11
C ALA A 92 8.68 10.57 17.95
N ASN A 93 7.75 10.89 18.86
CA ASN A 93 7.00 12.14 18.87
C ASN A 93 7.89 13.38 18.83
N GLY A 94 7.41 14.45 18.19
CA GLY A 94 8.10 15.73 18.10
C GLY A 94 9.31 15.74 17.15
N ALA A 95 9.55 14.66 16.42
CA ALA A 95 10.58 14.61 15.41
C ALA A 95 10.19 15.44 14.17
N GLU A 96 11.20 16.06 13.56
CA GLU A 96 11.05 16.82 12.33
C GLU A 96 12.03 16.26 11.28
N ILE A 97 11.50 15.61 10.24
CA ILE A 97 12.31 14.98 9.19
C ILE A 97 12.34 15.89 7.97
N LYS A 98 13.52 16.42 7.66
CA LYS A 98 13.71 17.41 6.58
C LYS A 98 13.78 16.76 5.20
N SER A 99 13.50 17.56 4.17
CA SER A 99 13.46 17.10 2.77
C SER A 99 14.73 16.39 2.32
N PHE A 100 14.56 15.45 1.39
CA PHE A 100 15.65 14.64 0.81
C PHE A 100 16.38 13.73 1.82
N SER A 101 15.75 13.47 2.96
CA SER A 101 16.23 12.47 3.92
C SER A 101 15.79 11.07 3.51
N HIS A 102 16.69 10.11 3.69
CA HIS A 102 16.40 8.68 3.64
C HIS A 102 16.79 8.09 4.99
N ILE A 103 15.83 7.51 5.70
CA ILE A 103 16.01 6.92 7.03
C ILE A 103 15.92 5.39 6.91
N GLU A 104 16.88 4.67 7.48
CA GLU A 104 16.96 3.21 7.57
C GLU A 104 17.03 2.74 9.03
#